data_AF-A0A1G7JBC6-F1
#
_entry.id   AF-A0A1G7JBC6-F1
#
_cell.length_a   1.000
_cell.length_b   1.000
_cell.length_c   1.000
_cell.angle_alpha   90.00
_cell.angle_beta   90.00
_cell.angle_gamma   90.00
#
_symmetry.space_group_name_H-M   'P 1'
#
loop_
_entity.id
_entity.type
_entity.pdbx_description
1 polymer ?
#
loop_
_entity_poly.entity_id
_entity_poly.type
_entity_poly.pdbx_seq_one_letter_code
_entity_poly.pdbx_strand_id
1 'polypeptide(L)'
;MQDALKIGFLSFDSTRVSSNDVDYPIDVVMYEKDSFQLVEHRFEKDDLDYVGKQWSALLSNSVQKLSLEWMDPVFGKIGEISKA
;
A
#
# COMPACT_ATOMS: atom_id res chain seq x y z
N MET A 1 -9.45 -6.33 15.49
CA MET A 1 -10.18 -6.71 14.26
C MET A 1 -10.14 -5.62 13.19
N GLN A 2 -10.53 -4.38 13.49
CA GLN A 2 -10.52 -3.28 12.50
C GLN A 2 -9.14 -3.04 11.85
N ASP A 3 -8.08 -2.95 12.65
CA ASP A 3 -6.74 -2.74 12.08
C ASP A 3 -6.22 -3.93 11.28
N ALA A 4 -6.59 -5.17 11.67
CA ALA A 4 -6.23 -6.35 10.90
C ALA A 4 -6.88 -6.32 9.51
N LEU A 5 -8.17 -5.97 9.42
CA LEU A 5 -8.86 -5.83 8.13
C LEU A 5 -8.26 -4.69 7.29
N LYS A 6 -7.98 -3.55 7.92
CA LYS A 6 -7.34 -2.40 7.26
C LYS A 6 -5.95 -2.76 6.71
N ILE A 7 -5.09 -3.35 7.53
CA ILE A 7 -3.74 -3.78 7.12
C ILE A 7 -3.82 -4.85 6.03
N GLY A 8 -4.75 -5.80 6.16
CA GLY A 8 -5.01 -6.81 5.13
C GLY A 8 -5.35 -6.17 3.77
N PHE A 9 -6.25 -5.19 3.77
CA PHE A 9 -6.57 -4.42 2.56
C PHE A 9 -5.34 -3.68 2.01
N LEU A 10 -4.57 -2.97 2.84
CA LEU A 10 -3.37 -2.25 2.39
C LEU A 10 -2.30 -3.18 1.80
N SER A 11 -2.15 -4.39 2.35
CA SER A 11 -1.27 -5.44 1.82
C SER A 11 -1.74 -5.92 0.45
N PHE A 12 -3.04 -6.19 0.30
CA PHE A 12 -3.65 -6.53 -0.98
C PHE A 12 -3.46 -5.42 -2.01
N ASP A 13 -3.79 -4.17 -1.68
CA ASP A 13 -3.69 -3.03 -2.59
C ASP A 13 -2.24 -2.80 -3.07
N SER A 14 -1.26 -2.94 -2.16
CA SER A 14 0.15 -2.86 -2.51
C SER A 14 0.57 -3.96 -3.50
N THR A 15 0.05 -5.18 -3.31
CA THR A 15 0.32 -6.31 -4.20
C THR A 15 -0.32 -6.10 -5.57
N ARG A 16 -1.59 -5.68 -5.60
CA ARG A 16 -2.35 -5.35 -6.82
C ARG A 16 -1.67 -4.25 -7.65
N VAL A 17 -1.10 -3.23 -7.02
CA VAL A 17 -0.37 -2.16 -7.72
C VAL A 17 0.97 -2.64 -8.28
N SER A 18 1.54 -3.72 -7.73
CA SER A 18 2.89 -4.20 -8.06
C SER A 18 2.90 -5.47 -8.91
N SER A 19 1.75 -6.07 -9.18
CA SER A 19 1.59 -7.32 -9.93
C SER A 19 0.36 -7.28 -10.83
N ASN A 20 0.47 -7.87 -12.02
CA ASN A 20 -0.65 -7.96 -12.97
C ASN A 20 -1.61 -9.12 -12.68
N ASP A 21 -1.21 -10.07 -11.82
CA ASP A 21 -1.96 -11.30 -11.57
C ASP A 21 -2.84 -11.22 -10.30
N VAL A 22 -2.87 -10.05 -9.65
CA VAL A 22 -3.67 -9.80 -8.45
C VAL A 22 -4.61 -8.65 -8.76
N ASP A 23 -5.93 -8.90 -8.71
CA ASP A 23 -6.94 -7.87 -8.94
C ASP A 23 -8.25 -8.18 -8.18
N TYR A 24 -9.19 -7.25 -8.26
CA TYR A 24 -10.55 -7.39 -7.77
C TYR A 24 -11.35 -8.45 -8.55
N PRO A 25 -12.44 -9.00 -7.96
CA PRO A 25 -12.91 -8.77 -6.59
C PRO A 25 -12.03 -9.44 -5.53
N ILE A 26 -12.14 -8.98 -4.28
CA ILE A 26 -11.51 -9.64 -3.12
C ILE A 26 -12.57 -10.18 -2.18
N ASP A 27 -12.42 -11.46 -1.80
CA ASP A 27 -13.22 -12.10 -0.76
C ASP A 27 -12.47 -12.03 0.58
N VAL A 28 -13.17 -11.54 1.60
CA VAL A 28 -12.65 -11.38 2.96
C VAL A 28 -13.44 -12.27 3.91
N VAL A 29 -12.73 -12.94 4.82
CA VAL A 29 -13.32 -13.74 5.90
C VAL A 29 -12.81 -13.24 7.24
N MET A 30 -13.74 -12.93 8.15
CA MET A 30 -13.47 -12.55 9.52
C MET A 30 -13.93 -13.67 10.46
N TYR A 31 -13.05 -14.09 11.36
CA TYR A 31 -13.35 -15.10 12.37
C TYR A 31 -13.20 -14.49 13.77
N GLU A 32 -14.29 -14.52 14.53
CA GLU A 32 -14.23 -14.15 15.94
C GLU A 32 -13.82 -15.38 16.77
N LYS A 33 -12.83 -15.19 17.64
CA LYS A 33 -12.26 -16.27 18.44
C LYS A 33 -13.36 -17.00 19.24
N ASP A 34 -13.33 -18.33 19.21
CA ASP A 34 -14.25 -19.24 19.91
C ASP A 34 -15.73 -19.11 19.50
N SER A 35 -16.06 -18.30 18.48
CA SER A 35 -17.43 -18.13 18.00
C SER A 35 -17.90 -19.29 17.12
N PHE A 36 -16.98 -19.99 16.45
CA PHE A 36 -17.27 -20.91 15.34
C PHE A 36 -18.14 -20.27 14.24
N GLN A 37 -18.14 -18.93 14.14
CA GLN A 37 -18.85 -18.15 13.12
C GLN A 37 -17.84 -17.50 12.18
N LEU A 38 -18.12 -17.60 10.88
CA LEU A 38 -17.39 -16.88 9.84
C LEU A 38 -18.29 -15.77 9.30
N VAL A 39 -17.73 -14.58 9.17
CA VAL A 39 -18.37 -13.47 8.44
C VAL A 39 -17.60 -13.30 7.15
N GLU A 40 -18.29 -13.52 6.03
CA GLU A 40 -17.74 -13.43 4.68
C GLU A 40 -18.27 -12.18 3.99
N HIS A 41 -17.41 -11.50 3.22
CA HIS A 41 -17.82 -10.38 2.40
C HIS A 41 -16.95 -10.28 1.16
N ARG A 42 -17.58 -10.04 0.01
CA ARG A 42 -16.91 -9.72 -1.25
C ARG A 42 -16.91 -8.21 -1.45
N PHE A 43 -15.74 -7.65 -1.68
CA PHE A 43 -15.60 -6.28 -2.15
C PHE A 43 -15.29 -6.24 -3.64
N GLU A 44 -16.07 -5.44 -4.35
CA GLU A 44 -15.77 -5.03 -5.71
C GLU A 44 -14.81 -3.83 -5.71
N LYS A 45 -14.28 -3.51 -6.89
CA LYS A 45 -13.36 -2.37 -7.05
C LYS A 45 -13.95 -1.06 -6.53
N ASP A 46 -15.21 -0.79 -6.88
CA ASP A 46 -15.88 0.48 -6.54
C ASP A 46 -16.11 0.63 -5.03
N ASP A 47 -16.17 -0.47 -4.28
CA ASP A 47 -16.30 -0.44 -2.82
C ASP A 47 -15.02 0.06 -2.13
N LEU A 48 -13.85 -0.15 -2.75
CA LEU A 48 -12.55 0.04 -2.11
C LEU A 48 -11.66 1.11 -2.78
N ASP A 49 -12.01 1.56 -3.99
CA ASP A 49 -11.24 2.55 -4.76
C ASP A 49 -10.95 3.83 -3.96
N TYR A 50 -11.91 4.29 -3.15
CA TYR A 50 -11.72 5.48 -2.32
C TYR A 50 -10.62 5.29 -1.26
N VAL A 51 -10.52 4.12 -0.63
CA VAL A 51 -9.51 3.83 0.40
C VAL A 51 -8.12 3.72 -0.24
N GLY A 52 -8.02 3.05 -1.40
CA GLY A 52 -6.77 2.96 -2.16
C GLY A 52 -6.24 4.34 -2.55
N LYS A 53 -7.11 5.23 -3.05
CA LYS A 53 -6.75 6.63 -3.35
C LYS A 53 -6.29 7.40 -2.11
N GLN A 54 -6.98 7.24 -0.98
CA GLN A 54 -6.57 7.86 0.29
C GLN A 54 -5.18 7.40 0.73
N TRP A 55 -4.91 6.09 0.63
CA TRP A 55 -3.61 5.52 0.99
C TRP A 55 -2.48 6.05 0.09
N SER A 56 -2.68 6.06 -1.22
CA SER A 56 -1.72 6.60 -2.18
C SER A 56 -1.36 8.06 -1.91
N ALA A 57 -2.36 8.89 -1.53
CA ALA A 57 -2.13 10.28 -1.15
C ALA A 57 -1.31 10.40 0.13
N LEU A 58 -1.60 9.58 1.15
CA LEU A 58 -0.83 9.55 2.41
C LEU A 58 0.63 9.15 2.18
N LEU A 59 0.88 8.14 1.34
CA LEU A 59 2.22 7.73 0.97
C LEU A 59 2.97 8.83 0.23
N SER A 60 2.34 9.44 -0.78
CA SER A 60 2.93 10.53 -1.56
C SER A 60 3.34 11.71 -0.68
N ASN A 61 2.46 12.11 0.23
CA ASN A 61 2.73 13.17 1.20
C ASN A 61 3.85 12.79 2.19
N SER A 62 3.99 11.50 2.52
CA SER A 62 5.04 11.01 3.42
C SER A 62 6.40 11.01 2.72
N VAL A 63 6.45 10.60 1.45
CA VAL A 63 7.67 10.63 0.61
C VAL A 63 8.21 12.04 0.48
N GLN A 64 7.34 13.04 0.25
CA GLN A 64 7.74 14.44 0.14
C GLN A 64 8.38 15.02 1.42
N LYS A 65 8.16 14.39 2.58
CA LYS A 65 8.69 14.83 3.88
C LYS A 65 10.01 14.16 4.25
N LEU A 66 10.48 13.19 3.46
CA LEU A 66 11.74 12.52 3.73
C LEU A 66 12.91 13.49 3.54
N SER A 67 13.91 13.40 4.42
CA SER A 67 15.16 14.16 4.26
C SER A 67 15.80 13.84 2.92
N LEU A 68 16.43 14.85 2.30
CA LEU A 68 17.18 14.68 1.05
C LEU A 68 18.67 14.39 1.30
N GLU A 69 19.16 14.57 2.54
CA GLU A 69 20.59 14.46 2.89
C GLU A 69 21.21 13.11 2.51
N TRP A 70 20.42 12.02 2.56
CA TRP A 70 20.90 10.69 2.18
C TRP A 70 21.29 10.60 0.69
N MET A 71 20.80 11.52 -0.15
CA MET A 71 21.08 11.56 -1.58
C MET A 71 22.41 12.26 -1.91
N ASP A 72 22.94 13.07 -1.00
CA ASP A 72 24.13 13.91 -1.24
C ASP A 72 25.35 13.12 -1.76
N PRO A 73 25.70 11.94 -1.22
CA PRO A 73 26.84 11.16 -1.72
C PRO A 73 26.66 10.65 -3.16
N VAL A 74 25.41 10.47 -3.61
CA VAL A 74 25.10 10.01 -4.97
C VAL A 74 25.24 11.17 -5.94
N PHE A 75 24.65 12.33 -5.63
CA PHE A 75 24.72 13.51 -6.48
C PHE A 75 26.12 14.12 -6.55
N GLY A 76 26.92 14.02 -5.47
CA GLY A 76 28.34 14.38 -5.48
C GLY A 76 29.12 13.63 -6.56
N LYS A 77 28.94 12.31 -6.65
CA LYS A 77 29.60 11.47 -7.67
C LYS A 77 29.16 11.82 -9.09
N ILE A 78 27.88 12.12 -9.30
CA ILE A 78 27.37 12.57 -10.61
C ILE A 78 28.04 13.89 -11.04
N GLY A 79 28.21 14.82 -10.10
CA GLY A 79 28.89 16.09 -10.34
C GLY A 79 30.37 15.95 -10.68
N GLU A 80 31.05 14.90 -10.21
CA GLU A 80 32.43 14.58 -10.56
C GLU A 80 32.53 14.00 -11.98
N ILE A 81 31.65 13.07 -12.35
CA ILE A 81 31.59 12.48 -13.70
C ILE A 81 31.33 13.56 -14.76
N SER A 82 30.48 14.52 -14.46
CA SER A 82 30.10 15.59 -15.40
C SER A 82 31.23 16.61 -15.67
N LYS A 83 32.32 16.58 -14.89
CA LYS A 83 33.47 17.49 -15.00
C LYS A 83 34.69 16.84 -15.67
N ALA A 84 34.66 15.52 -15.89
CA ALA A 84 35.71 14.76 -16.58
C ALA A 84 35.45 14.70 -18.09
#